data_AF-A0A1H0BMI6-F1
#
_entry.id   AF-A0A1H0BMI6-F1
#
_cell.length_a   1.000
_cell.length_b   1.000
_cell.length_c   1.000
_cell.angle_alpha   90.00
_cell.angle_beta   90.00
_cell.angle_gamma   90.00
#
_symmetry.space_group_name_H-M   'P 1'
#
loop_
_entity.id
_entity.type
_entity.pdbx_description
1 polymer ?
#
loop_
_entity_poly.entity_id
_entity_poly.type
_entity_poly.pdbx_seq_one_letter_code
_entity_poly.pdbx_strand_id
1 'polypeptide(L)'
;MPFVTRPHVEQLADRRWRLTEPLVYRGRQEEWVVPTGFVTDFASVPVPVRWLIPADGPWTAAAIVHDWFCTVGIAAGAITSRDADGVFRRMCRELGTPVLRRWLMWAGVRWGALANPVRRPGFARDLPAVLGVSVLAVPLVVPVSLVVGVGLAVDAVVDRALTLALRLLRRPADPAGPWLDERVGAPQSSPDNR
;
A
#
# COMPACT_ATOMS: atom_id res chain seq x y z
N MET A 1 18.00 -10.48 -10.11
CA MET A 1 17.14 -9.47 -9.44
C MET A 1 17.48 -9.49 -7.96
N PRO A 2 17.50 -8.34 -7.26
CA PRO A 2 17.94 -8.27 -5.85
C PRO A 2 16.94 -8.86 -4.86
N PHE A 3 15.68 -9.04 -5.25
CA PHE A 3 14.73 -9.85 -4.49
C PHE A 3 15.02 -11.34 -4.71
N VAL A 4 15.32 -12.04 -3.62
CA VAL A 4 15.65 -13.47 -3.62
C VAL A 4 14.38 -14.31 -3.63
N THR A 5 13.34 -13.87 -2.91
CA THR A 5 12.02 -14.50 -2.87
C THR A 5 10.96 -13.59 -3.50
N ARG A 6 9.86 -14.19 -3.96
CA ARG A 6 8.66 -13.46 -4.40
C ARG A 6 7.71 -13.30 -3.21
N PRO A 7 6.90 -12.23 -3.17
CA PRO A 7 5.92 -12.07 -2.11
C PRO A 7 4.79 -13.10 -2.27
N HIS A 8 4.59 -13.93 -1.25
CA HIS A 8 3.41 -14.77 -1.10
C HIS A 8 2.54 -14.18 0.02
N VAL A 9 1.29 -13.88 -0.30
CA VAL A 9 0.39 -13.16 0.58
C VAL A 9 -1.00 -13.79 0.62
N GLU A 10 -1.64 -13.70 1.77
CA GLU A 10 -3.02 -14.06 2.00
C GLU A 10 -3.81 -12.79 2.35
N GLN A 11 -5.00 -12.63 1.76
CA GLN A 11 -5.87 -11.48 2.05
C GLN A 11 -6.60 -11.68 3.39
N LEU A 12 -6.53 -10.68 4.26
CA LEU A 12 -7.29 -10.63 5.50
C LEU A 12 -8.65 -9.95 5.28
N ALA A 13 -9.59 -10.21 6.20
CA ALA A 13 -10.96 -9.69 6.12
C ALA A 13 -11.06 -8.15 6.08
N ASP A 14 -10.02 -7.45 6.54
CA ASP A 14 -9.95 -5.98 6.63
C ASP A 14 -9.18 -5.32 5.48
N ARG A 15 -9.03 -6.00 4.34
CA ARG A 15 -8.30 -5.56 3.14
C ARG A 15 -6.78 -5.40 3.33
N ARG A 16 -6.23 -5.85 4.45
CA ARG A 16 -4.78 -6.01 4.63
C ARG A 16 -4.34 -7.37 4.12
N TRP A 17 -3.04 -7.53 3.97
CA TRP A 17 -2.40 -8.73 3.45
C TRP A 17 -1.40 -9.25 4.46
N ARG A 18 -1.37 -10.56 4.67
CA ARG A 18 -0.37 -11.23 5.51
C ARG A 18 0.62 -11.98 4.63
N LEU A 19 1.92 -11.79 4.86
CA LEU A 19 2.94 -12.62 4.26
C LEU A 19 2.82 -14.07 4.76
N THR A 20 2.71 -15.03 3.84
CA THR A 20 2.70 -16.47 4.15
C THR A 20 4.10 -17.08 4.12
N GLU A 21 5.06 -16.38 3.50
CA GLU A 21 6.47 -16.75 3.40
C GLU A 21 7.37 -15.54 3.67
N PRO A 22 8.63 -15.75 4.09
CA PRO A 22 9.54 -14.65 4.32
C PRO A 22 9.93 -13.97 3.00
N LEU A 23 9.89 -12.64 2.99
CA LEU A 23 10.33 -11.83 1.86
C LEU A 23 11.77 -11.37 2.08
N VAL A 24 12.68 -11.78 1.20
CA VAL A 24 14.11 -11.49 1.31
C VAL A 24 14.55 -10.57 0.18
N TYR A 25 15.05 -9.40 0.57
CA TYR A 25 15.71 -8.46 -0.33
C TYR A 25 17.22 -8.43 -0.03
N ARG A 26 18.03 -8.64 -1.06
CA ARG A 26 19.49 -8.59 -1.00
C ARG A 26 20.00 -7.46 -1.87
N GLY A 27 20.35 -6.35 -1.21
CA GLY A 27 21.00 -5.19 -1.81
C GLY A 27 22.48 -5.41 -2.04
N ARG A 28 23.23 -4.31 -2.25
CA ARG A 28 24.68 -4.39 -2.51
C ARG A 28 25.50 -4.59 -1.24
N GLN A 29 25.07 -4.00 -0.12
CA GLN A 29 25.76 -4.07 1.17
C GLN A 29 24.83 -4.48 2.30
N GLU A 30 23.54 -4.60 2.02
CA GLU A 30 22.49 -4.80 3.00
C GLU A 30 21.58 -5.96 2.58
N GLU A 31 21.14 -6.73 3.57
CA GLU A 31 20.10 -7.76 3.41
C GLU A 31 18.96 -7.44 4.38
N TRP A 32 17.73 -7.48 3.86
CA TRP A 32 16.52 -7.22 4.63
C TRP A 32 15.59 -8.42 4.51
N VAL A 33 15.18 -8.95 5.66
CA VAL A 33 14.27 -10.09 5.75
C VAL A 33 12.99 -9.63 6.43
N VAL A 34 11.89 -9.65 5.71
CA VAL A 34 10.56 -9.45 6.27
C VAL A 34 10.04 -10.83 6.69
N PRO A 35 9.74 -11.04 7.98
CA PRO A 35 9.33 -12.35 8.47
C PRO A 35 7.92 -12.73 7.99
N THR A 36 7.69 -14.04 7.88
CA THR A 36 6.34 -14.60 7.72
C THR A 36 5.40 -14.06 8.80
N GLY A 37 4.15 -13.83 8.44
CA GLY A 37 3.12 -13.30 9.32
C GLY A 37 3.08 -11.77 9.39
N PHE A 38 4.03 -11.06 8.77
CA PHE A 38 3.97 -9.61 8.67
C PHE A 38 2.73 -9.17 7.90
N VAL A 39 2.04 -8.16 8.44
CA VAL A 39 0.81 -7.62 7.86
C VAL A 39 1.09 -6.27 7.22
N THR A 40 0.72 -6.12 5.96
CA THR A 40 0.95 -4.96 5.10
C THR A 40 -0.35 -4.53 4.42
N ASP A 41 -0.50 -3.24 4.16
CA ASP A 41 -1.54 -2.65 3.31
C ASP A 41 -0.99 -2.21 1.93
N PHE A 42 0.23 -2.65 1.60
CA PHE A 42 1.02 -2.27 0.43
C PHE A 42 1.21 -0.75 0.32
N ALA A 43 0.74 -0.15 -0.77
CA ALA A 43 0.81 1.28 -0.96
C ALA A 43 -0.52 1.91 -0.53
N SER A 44 -0.50 2.62 0.61
CA SER A 44 -1.60 3.48 1.06
C SER A 44 -1.73 4.73 0.15
N VAL A 45 -2.30 4.53 -1.04
CA VAL A 45 -2.47 5.56 -2.08
C VAL A 45 -3.92 6.05 -2.12
N PRO A 46 -4.15 7.40 -2.12
CA PRO A 46 -5.48 7.96 -2.29
C PRO A 46 -6.15 7.47 -3.58
N VAL A 47 -7.42 7.07 -3.49
CA VAL A 47 -8.18 6.45 -4.60
C VAL A 47 -8.10 7.25 -5.90
N PRO A 48 -8.24 8.60 -5.92
CA PRO A 48 -8.18 9.37 -7.16
C PRO A 48 -6.82 9.36 -7.86
N VAL A 49 -5.77 8.86 -7.20
CA VAL A 49 -4.39 8.77 -7.75
C VAL A 49 -4.07 7.33 -8.18
N ARG A 50 -4.94 6.36 -7.89
CA ARG A 50 -4.70 4.94 -8.18
C ARG A 50 -4.63 4.60 -9.66
N TRP A 51 -5.13 5.47 -10.54
CA TRP A 51 -4.92 5.35 -11.99
C TRP A 51 -3.44 5.45 -12.38
N LEU A 52 -2.63 6.17 -11.59
CA LEU A 52 -1.20 6.39 -11.85
C LEU A 52 -0.32 5.42 -11.07
N ILE A 53 -0.64 5.23 -9.79
CA ILE A 53 0.05 4.33 -8.85
C ILE A 53 -1.01 3.42 -8.24
N PRO A 54 -1.28 2.26 -8.85
CA PRO A 54 -2.15 1.26 -8.25
C PRO A 54 -1.60 0.80 -6.89
N ALA A 55 -2.45 0.17 -6.08
CA ALA A 55 -2.07 -0.30 -4.74
C ALA A 55 -0.96 -1.35 -4.80
N ASP A 56 -1.00 -2.19 -5.84
CA ASP A 56 -0.03 -3.22 -6.17
C ASP A 56 0.59 -2.97 -7.57
N GLY A 57 1.69 -3.66 -7.85
CA GLY A 57 2.38 -3.58 -9.13
C GLY A 57 3.79 -4.16 -9.06
N PRO A 58 4.68 -3.79 -9.99
CA PRO A 58 6.07 -4.23 -9.96
C PRO A 58 6.79 -3.91 -8.63
N TRP A 59 6.35 -2.87 -7.92
CA TRP A 59 6.90 -2.42 -6.64
C TRP A 59 6.31 -3.09 -5.39
N THR A 60 5.35 -4.02 -5.51
CA THR A 60 4.67 -4.61 -4.34
C THR A 60 5.66 -5.18 -3.33
N ALA A 61 6.69 -5.91 -3.79
CA ALA A 61 7.74 -6.43 -2.90
C ALA A 61 8.51 -5.32 -2.16
N ALA A 62 8.78 -4.19 -2.83
CA ALA A 62 9.41 -3.04 -2.20
C ALA A 62 8.51 -2.36 -1.16
N ALA A 63 7.19 -2.30 -1.41
CA ALA A 63 6.23 -1.73 -0.48
C ALA A 63 6.17 -2.53 0.83
N ILE A 64 6.13 -3.86 0.73
CA ILE A 64 6.14 -4.75 1.90
C ILE A 64 7.38 -4.54 2.77
N VAL A 65 8.57 -4.44 2.15
CA VAL A 65 9.83 -4.16 2.88
C VAL A 65 9.80 -2.77 3.52
N HIS A 66 9.24 -1.76 2.83
CA HIS A 66 9.12 -0.40 3.36
C HIS A 66 8.15 -0.30 4.55
N ASP A 67 7.01 -1.00 4.49
CA ASP A 67 6.07 -1.10 5.61
C ASP A 67 6.74 -1.73 6.82
N TRP A 68 7.53 -2.78 6.62
CA TRP A 68 8.30 -3.42 7.68
C TRP A 68 9.33 -2.46 8.29
N PHE A 69 10.04 -1.66 7.47
CA PHE A 69 10.91 -0.61 7.99
C PHE A 69 10.12 0.41 8.83
N CYS A 70 8.96 0.85 8.36
CA CYS A 70 8.16 1.87 9.04
C CYS A 70 7.53 1.40 10.35
N THR A 71 7.23 0.10 10.46
CA THR A 71 6.58 -0.51 11.62
C THR A 71 7.58 -1.01 12.66
N VAL A 72 8.64 -1.68 12.23
CA VAL A 72 9.60 -2.35 13.12
C VAL A 72 10.99 -1.74 12.99
N GLY A 73 11.50 -1.60 11.76
CA GLY A 73 12.92 -1.26 11.52
C GLY A 73 13.36 0.08 12.12
N ILE A 74 12.53 1.12 12.00
CA ILE A 74 12.85 2.46 12.53
C ILE A 74 12.82 2.47 14.06
N ALA A 75 11.81 1.83 14.67
CA ALA A 75 11.70 1.76 16.13
C ALA A 75 12.85 0.95 16.75
N ALA A 76 13.31 -0.09 16.06
CA ALA A 76 14.45 -0.90 16.45
C ALA A 76 15.82 -0.23 16.18
N GLY A 77 15.84 0.95 15.55
CA GLY A 77 17.09 1.64 15.18
C GLY A 77 17.88 0.97 14.05
N ALA A 78 17.30 0.00 13.34
CA ALA A 78 17.95 -0.73 12.26
C ALA A 78 18.13 0.13 11.00
N ILE A 79 17.24 1.11 10.78
CA ILE A 79 17.26 1.99 9.62
C ILE A 79 16.65 3.35 9.97
N THR A 80 17.16 4.42 9.37
CA THR A 80 16.57 5.75 9.54
C THR A 80 15.34 5.93 8.63
N SER A 81 14.42 6.82 9.01
CA SER A 81 13.25 7.19 8.17
C SER A 81 13.66 7.60 6.75
N ARG A 82 14.72 8.41 6.63
CA ARG A 82 15.21 8.87 5.32
C ARG A 82 15.83 7.73 4.49
N ASP A 83 16.59 6.86 5.13
CA ASP A 83 17.20 5.72 4.45
C ASP A 83 16.14 4.71 4.02
N ALA A 84 15.13 4.43 4.85
CA ALA A 84 14.00 3.57 4.49
C ALA A 84 13.31 4.04 3.19
N ASP A 85 13.01 5.34 3.07
CA ASP A 85 12.40 5.92 1.88
C ASP A 85 13.36 5.89 0.67
N GLY A 86 14.66 6.08 0.90
CA GLY A 86 15.70 5.98 -0.13
C GLY A 86 15.90 4.57 -0.66
N VAL A 87 15.94 3.57 0.24
CA VAL A 87 16.01 2.14 -0.06
C VAL A 87 14.77 1.71 -0.82
N PHE A 88 13.58 2.16 -0.40
CA PHE A 88 12.33 1.92 -1.13
C PHE A 88 12.39 2.39 -2.58
N ARG A 89 12.82 3.64 -2.83
CA ARG A 89 12.97 4.14 -4.20
C ARG A 89 13.99 3.35 -5.02
N ARG A 90 15.07 2.87 -4.39
CA ARG A 90 16.08 2.00 -5.03
C ARG A 90 15.47 0.65 -5.41
N MET A 91 14.76 -0.01 -4.49
CA MET A 91 14.06 -1.27 -4.75
C MET A 91 13.05 -1.11 -5.89
N CYS A 92 12.29 -0.02 -5.92
CA CYS A 92 11.38 0.30 -7.02
C CYS A 92 12.11 0.38 -8.38
N ARG A 93 13.30 1.01 -8.43
CA ARG A 93 14.12 1.05 -9.65
C ARG A 93 14.55 -0.35 -10.09
N GLU A 94 14.99 -1.17 -9.15
CA GLU A 94 15.47 -2.54 -9.42
C GLU A 94 14.36 -3.48 -9.86
N LEU A 95 13.12 -3.24 -9.42
CA LEU A 95 11.90 -3.91 -9.86
C LEU A 95 11.35 -3.35 -11.19
N GLY A 96 12.05 -2.41 -11.84
CA GLY A 96 11.63 -1.85 -13.13
C GLY A 96 10.54 -0.80 -13.06
N THR A 97 10.29 -0.20 -11.89
CA THR A 97 9.31 0.88 -11.75
C THR A 97 9.74 2.12 -12.56
N PRO A 98 8.86 2.65 -13.43
CA PRO A 98 9.16 3.83 -14.24
C PRO A 98 9.63 5.03 -13.42
N VAL A 99 10.49 5.86 -14.02
CA VAL A 99 11.18 6.98 -13.37
C VAL A 99 10.20 7.89 -12.64
N LEU A 100 9.18 8.36 -13.35
CA LEU A 100 8.16 9.23 -12.77
C LEU A 100 7.51 8.58 -11.54
N ARG A 101 6.95 7.37 -11.69
CA ARG A 101 6.24 6.67 -10.61
C ARG A 101 7.09 6.51 -9.36
N ARG A 102 8.34 6.02 -9.47
CA ARG A 102 9.19 5.82 -8.28
C ARG A 102 9.55 7.13 -7.57
N TRP A 103 9.66 8.25 -8.31
CA TRP A 103 9.90 9.56 -7.70
C TRP A 103 8.65 10.11 -7.00
N LEU A 104 7.47 9.93 -7.60
CA LEU A 104 6.19 10.28 -6.96
C LEU A 104 5.95 9.44 -5.70
N MET A 105 6.19 8.14 -5.76
CA MET A 105 6.10 7.24 -4.61
C MET A 105 7.07 7.68 -3.50
N TRP A 106 8.32 8.02 -3.85
CA TRP A 106 9.29 8.57 -2.90
C TRP A 106 8.79 9.87 -2.25
N ALA A 107 8.29 10.83 -3.04
CA ALA A 107 7.74 12.07 -2.50
C ALA A 107 6.53 11.81 -1.58
N GLY A 108 5.65 10.87 -1.97
CA GLY A 108 4.50 10.45 -1.17
C GLY A 108 4.90 9.89 0.20
N VAL A 109 5.86 8.96 0.25
CA VAL A 109 6.31 8.40 1.55
C VAL A 109 7.04 9.42 2.41
N ARG A 110 7.72 10.42 1.82
CA ARG A 110 8.30 11.56 2.54
C ARG A 110 7.21 12.47 3.12
N TRP A 111 6.17 12.81 2.36
CA TRP A 111 5.03 13.55 2.90
C TRP A 111 4.34 12.78 4.03
N GLY A 112 4.15 11.47 3.87
CA GLY A 112 3.62 10.61 4.93
C GLY A 112 4.51 10.53 6.18
N ALA A 113 5.83 10.68 6.03
CA ALA A 113 6.76 10.75 7.17
C ALA A 113 6.49 11.95 8.08
N LEU A 114 6.02 13.07 7.52
CA LEU A 114 5.70 14.29 8.29
C LEU A 114 4.51 14.08 9.23
N ALA A 115 3.56 13.23 8.85
CA ALA A 115 2.39 12.89 9.66
C ALA A 115 2.71 11.91 10.82
N ASN A 116 3.91 11.30 10.83
CA ASN A 116 4.31 10.35 11.86
C ASN A 116 5.39 10.96 12.79
N PRO A 117 5.15 11.11 14.11
CA PRO A 117 6.10 11.70 15.05
C PRO A 117 7.46 11.01 15.14
N VAL A 118 7.53 9.71 14.82
CA VAL A 118 8.78 8.92 14.81
C VAL A 118 9.58 9.20 13.54
N ARG A 119 8.89 9.46 12.42
CA ARG A 119 9.50 9.63 11.09
C ARG A 119 9.79 11.08 10.70
N ARG A 120 9.12 12.05 11.34
CA ARG A 120 9.28 13.49 11.09
C ARG A 120 10.69 14.06 11.30
N PRO A 121 11.54 13.57 12.25
CA PRO A 121 12.83 14.20 12.48
C PRO A 121 13.71 14.18 11.24
N GLY A 122 14.32 15.33 10.90
CA GLY A 122 15.19 15.46 9.74
C GLY A 122 14.49 15.70 8.39
N PHE A 123 13.15 15.82 8.36
CA PHE A 123 12.39 16.09 7.12
C PHE A 123 12.83 17.36 6.37
N ALA A 124 13.25 18.40 7.09
CA ALA A 124 13.70 19.67 6.49
C ALA A 124 14.84 19.49 5.47
N ARG A 125 15.68 18.45 5.61
CA ARG A 125 16.76 18.14 4.67
C ARG A 125 16.26 17.58 3.34
N ASP A 126 15.05 17.04 3.30
CA ASP A 126 14.42 16.49 2.10
C ASP A 126 13.43 17.46 1.47
N LEU A 127 13.00 18.48 2.21
CA LEU A 127 11.96 19.41 1.80
C LEU A 127 12.19 20.02 0.41
N PRO A 128 13.38 20.53 0.04
CA PRO A 128 13.59 21.09 -1.31
C PRO A 128 13.36 20.06 -2.43
N ALA A 129 13.83 18.83 -2.24
CA ALA A 129 13.66 17.75 -3.21
C ALA A 129 12.21 17.28 -3.29
N VAL A 130 11.53 17.17 -2.14
CA VAL A 130 10.11 16.81 -2.07
C VAL A 130 9.25 17.87 -2.76
N LEU A 131 9.51 19.15 -2.52
CA LEU A 131 8.83 20.26 -3.18
C LEU A 131 9.10 20.26 -4.68
N GLY A 132 10.35 20.10 -5.12
CA GLY A 132 10.71 20.05 -6.53
C GLY A 132 9.96 18.94 -7.29
N VAL A 133 9.94 17.72 -6.74
CA VAL A 133 9.16 16.61 -7.31
C VAL A 133 7.66 16.92 -7.32
N SER A 134 7.14 17.48 -6.23
CA SER A 134 5.70 17.79 -6.11
C SER A 134 5.27 18.86 -7.12
N VAL A 135 6.04 19.94 -7.27
CA VAL A 135 5.75 21.03 -8.23
C VAL A 135 5.73 20.52 -9.67
N LEU A 136 6.65 19.62 -10.03
CA LEU A 136 6.68 18.99 -11.36
C LEU A 136 5.51 18.02 -11.56
N ALA A 137 5.08 17.34 -10.50
CA ALA A 137 4.00 16.36 -10.55
C ALA A 137 2.61 17.00 -10.64
N VAL A 138 2.37 18.07 -9.89
CA VAL A 138 1.05 18.72 -9.74
C VAL A 138 0.34 19.00 -11.06
N PRO A 139 0.94 19.66 -12.08
CA PRO A 139 0.24 20.00 -13.31
C PRO A 139 -0.21 18.75 -14.11
N LEU A 140 0.45 17.61 -13.90
CA LEU A 140 0.07 16.35 -14.54
C LEU A 140 -0.95 15.55 -13.69
N VAL A 141 -0.67 15.41 -12.40
CA VAL A 141 -1.39 14.48 -11.53
C VAL A 141 -2.73 15.05 -11.08
N VAL A 142 -2.78 16.33 -10.70
CA VAL A 142 -3.98 16.93 -10.10
C VAL A 142 -5.16 16.99 -11.07
N PRO A 143 -5.01 17.51 -12.31
CA PRO A 143 -6.14 17.59 -13.23
C PRO A 143 -6.77 16.23 -13.55
N VAL A 144 -5.94 15.22 -13.82
CA VAL A 144 -6.42 13.86 -14.12
C VAL A 144 -7.08 13.24 -12.89
N SER A 145 -6.49 13.41 -11.70
CA SER A 145 -7.05 12.88 -10.45
C SER A 145 -8.39 13.55 -10.09
N LEU A 146 -8.59 14.83 -10.44
CA LEU A 146 -9.88 15.50 -10.29
C LEU A 146 -10.94 14.89 -11.21
N VAL A 147 -10.61 14.66 -12.49
CA VAL A 147 -11.54 14.02 -13.45
C VAL A 147 -11.91 12.61 -12.97
N VAL A 148 -10.93 11.80 -12.55
CA VAL A 148 -11.17 10.47 -11.99
C VAL A 148 -12.02 10.57 -10.72
N GLY A 149 -11.73 11.52 -9.83
CA GLY A 149 -12.48 11.74 -8.60
C GLY A 149 -13.95 12.07 -8.86
N VAL A 150 -14.24 12.93 -9.83
CA VAL A 150 -15.61 13.25 -10.26
C VAL A 150 -16.30 12.01 -10.83
N GLY A 151 -15.62 11.25 -11.69
CA GLY A 151 -16.17 10.00 -12.25
C GLY A 151 -16.54 8.99 -11.17
N LEU A 152 -15.67 8.78 -10.18
CA LEU A 152 -15.92 7.90 -9.04
C LEU A 152 -17.08 8.39 -8.15
N ALA A 153 -17.23 9.70 -7.99
CA ALA A 153 -18.35 10.26 -7.24
C ALA A 153 -19.68 10.03 -7.96
N VAL A 154 -19.72 10.21 -9.28
CA VAL A 154 -20.92 9.92 -10.10
C VAL A 154 -21.27 8.44 -10.02
N ASP A 155 -20.30 7.55 -10.19
CA ASP A 155 -20.49 6.10 -10.06
C ASP A 155 -21.11 5.73 -8.70
N ALA A 156 -20.54 6.25 -7.62
CA ALA A 156 -21.04 5.99 -6.26
C ALA A 156 -22.46 6.56 -5.99
N VAL A 157 -22.87 7.61 -6.72
CA VAL A 157 -24.25 8.15 -6.65
C VAL A 157 -25.20 7.24 -7.43
N VAL A 158 -24.81 6.84 -8.65
CA VAL A 158 -25.61 5.97 -9.52
C VAL A 158 -25.84 4.61 -8.86
N ASP A 159 -24.78 3.98 -8.32
CA ASP A 159 -24.87 2.67 -7.66
C ASP A 159 -25.82 2.70 -6.45
N ARG A 160 -25.74 3.75 -5.64
CA ARG A 160 -26.68 3.94 -4.51
C ARG A 160 -28.12 4.18 -4.97
N ALA A 161 -28.32 4.96 -6.01
CA ALA A 161 -29.66 5.24 -6.55
C ALA A 161 -30.28 3.95 -7.14
N LEU A 162 -29.51 3.17 -7.89
CA LEU A 162 -29.95 1.90 -8.47
C LEU A 162 -30.26 0.88 -7.37
N THR A 163 -29.37 0.75 -6.38
CA THR A 163 -29.58 -0.13 -5.22
C THR A 163 -30.88 0.23 -4.48
N LEU A 164 -31.13 1.52 -4.27
CA LEU A 164 -32.37 1.99 -3.65
C LEU A 164 -33.60 1.66 -4.51
N ALA A 165 -33.55 1.92 -5.82
CA ALA A 165 -34.64 1.61 -6.74
C ALA A 165 -34.97 0.12 -6.78
N LEU A 166 -33.96 -0.76 -6.84
CA LEU A 166 -34.14 -2.22 -6.83
C LEU A 166 -34.74 -2.72 -5.51
N ARG A 167 -34.30 -2.17 -4.37
CA ARG A 167 -34.88 -2.46 -3.05
C ARG A 167 -36.35 -2.04 -2.98
N LEU A 168 -36.71 -0.88 -3.52
CA LEU A 168 -38.10 -0.40 -3.57
C LEU A 168 -38.98 -1.25 -4.49
N LEU A 169 -38.42 -1.78 -5.59
CA LEU A 169 -39.08 -2.68 -6.52
C LEU A 169 -39.18 -4.14 -6.01
N ARG A 170 -38.81 -4.41 -4.74
CA ARG A 170 -38.83 -5.73 -4.09
C ARG A 170 -38.11 -6.84 -4.87
N ARG A 171 -37.14 -6.51 -5.73
CA ARG A 171 -36.25 -7.54 -6.27
C ARG A 171 -35.30 -7.96 -5.13
N PRO A 172 -35.22 -9.27 -4.79
CA PRO A 172 -34.24 -9.71 -3.82
C PRO A 172 -32.86 -9.30 -4.33
N ALA A 173 -32.05 -8.70 -3.47
CA ALA A 173 -30.64 -8.48 -3.79
C ALA A 173 -30.03 -9.83 -4.14
N ASP A 174 -29.15 -9.87 -5.14
CA ASP A 174 -28.44 -11.10 -5.47
C ASP A 174 -27.78 -11.64 -4.20
N PRO A 175 -27.87 -12.96 -3.96
CA PRO A 175 -27.21 -13.55 -2.80
C PRO A 175 -25.72 -13.20 -2.83
N ALA A 176 -25.15 -13.01 -1.65
CA ALA A 176 -23.71 -12.87 -1.50
C ALA A 176 -23.01 -14.00 -2.27
N GLY A 177 -22.01 -13.66 -3.09
CA GLY A 177 -21.22 -14.67 -3.78
C GLY A 177 -20.57 -15.63 -2.76
N PRO A 178 -20.25 -16.88 -3.15
CA PRO A 178 -19.78 -17.93 -2.24
C PRO A 178 -18.55 -17.54 -1.39
N TRP A 179 -17.78 -16.55 -1.85
CA TRP A 179 -16.60 -15.99 -1.18
C TRP A 179 -16.91 -15.02 -0.03
N LEU A 180 -18.16 -14.57 0.12
CA LEU A 180 -18.61 -13.67 1.20
C LEU A 180 -19.19 -14.44 2.39
N ASP A 181 -19.52 -15.72 2.20
CA ASP A 181 -20.09 -16.62 3.22
C ASP A 181 -19.02 -17.31 4.08
N GLU A 182 -17.74 -17.28 3.68
CA GLU A 182 -16.62 -17.77 4.53
C GLU A 182 -16.34 -16.87 5.75
N ARG A 183 -17.16 -15.84 5.98
CA ARG A 183 -17.12 -15.11 7.25
C ARG A 183 -17.61 -16.02 8.37
N VAL A 184 -16.65 -16.42 9.20
CA VAL A 184 -16.77 -17.13 10.49
C VAL A 184 -16.67 -18.66 10.39
N GLY A 185 -15.61 -19.15 9.73
CA GLY A 185 -14.87 -20.28 10.28
C GLY A 185 -13.90 -19.78 11.35
N ALA A 186 -14.39 -19.36 12.52
CA ALA A 186 -13.52 -19.16 13.67
C ALA A 186 -12.70 -20.45 13.86
N PRO A 187 -11.38 -20.38 14.15
CA PRO A 187 -10.65 -21.58 14.51
C PRO A 187 -11.41 -22.23 15.67
N GLN A 188 -11.87 -23.46 15.48
CA GLN A 188 -12.40 -24.26 16.56
C GLN A 188 -11.27 -24.39 17.58
N SER A 189 -11.28 -23.51 18.58
CA SER A 189 -10.56 -23.73 19.82
C SER A 189 -11.20 -24.98 20.40
N SER A 190 -10.55 -26.12 20.19
CA SER A 190 -10.87 -27.38 20.87
C SER A 190 -10.86 -27.08 22.37
N PRO A 191 -12.00 -27.11 23.07
CA PRO A 191 -12.00 -27.12 24.51
C PRO A 191 -11.80 -28.57 24.91
N ASP A 192 -10.57 -28.87 25.33
CA ASP A 192 -10.23 -29.70 26.49
C ASP A 192 -10.90 -31.08 26.63
N ASN A 193 -10.08 -32.12 26.82
CA ASN A 193 -9.99 -32.87 28.09
C ASN A 193 -9.58 -34.34 27.89
N ARG A 194 -8.51 -34.70 28.60
CA ARG A 194 -7.97 -36.04 28.97
C ARG A 194 -6.92 -36.67 28.07
#